data_AF-A0A084WTL7-F1
#
_entry.id   AF-A0A084WTL7-F1
#
_cell.length_a   1.000
_cell.length_b   1.000
_cell.length_c   1.000
_cell.angle_alpha   90.00
_cell.angle_beta   90.00
_cell.angle_gamma   90.00
#
_symmetry.space_group_name_H-M   'P 1'
#
loop_
_entity.id
_entity.type
_entity.pdbx_description
1 polymer ?
#
loop_
_entity_poly.entity_id
_entity_poly.type
_entity_poly.pdbx_seq_one_letter_code
_entity_poly.pdbx_strand_id
1 'polypeptide(L)'
;MSSKLAVTLADKSPVCYQACPFRVSSQVTVVDDSDKFVPPENPLDQLASVSDGPATHAVSTIEWYRSRSHAFGTTRFTCIESLLKAAELQASETIKLDFNRCGYTNLHVQIALDTLLNRIRPQCLTELRLCRNRLFNPSLAQVLGNVLQEFQTIAYLSISFNTLDDDCIGILGDALSNSGVRTFEANHCQITDKGGSLFFTAMTYSDCIESIQLNWNHLGMASGVAIGKFLSVQRSLVELSLSGNHLYPESQSIVPLLQGLIGNEMLEGLELSWNGLRGEDFGRALVKAVPQSKLKRLNLEHNLLASEEMMFLVRMLKKSETLLELRLGGNSFEEESSQEIVRTAGRHTSLVLLSFGRFHFVSQRTAKLCEFFKRKTPSKQFTYQGVLLANPPRPVDLQEMLLERCRFLAMKPKKAKLKRDVGHLMLQFKGQQNAVLTRDEFLLAMKQFGAKLDRALIDALMDAFAAQKGYVDTGTMAEKYLSRHPTDPPEKAPKATKGKSNKKK
;
A
#
# COMPACT_ATOMS: atom_id res chain seq x y z
N MET A 1 -14.70 7.12 -6.79
CA MET A 1 -14.99 7.83 -5.52
C MET A 1 -15.59 9.19 -5.82
N SER A 2 -16.76 9.50 -5.27
CA SER A 2 -17.53 10.74 -5.51
C SER A 2 -16.84 11.98 -4.95
N SER A 3 -16.87 13.10 -5.66
CA SER A 3 -16.57 14.42 -5.11
C SER A 3 -17.73 14.83 -4.19
N LYS A 4 -17.40 15.37 -3.03
CA LYS A 4 -18.36 15.90 -2.07
C LYS A 4 -17.79 17.22 -1.56
N LEU A 5 -18.36 18.33 -2.02
CA LEU A 5 -18.28 19.59 -1.28
C LEU A 5 -19.13 19.40 -0.03
N ALA A 6 -18.56 19.59 1.14
CA ALA A 6 -19.26 19.41 2.41
C ALA A 6 -18.77 20.42 3.45
N VAL A 7 -19.70 20.88 4.26
CA VAL A 7 -19.42 21.53 5.55
C VAL A 7 -19.88 20.56 6.62
N THR A 8 -18.96 20.13 7.46
CA THR A 8 -19.27 19.26 8.60
C THR A 8 -19.24 20.10 9.87
N LEU A 9 -20.41 20.23 10.51
CA LEU A 9 -20.60 20.82 11.83
C LEU A 9 -20.48 19.74 12.90
N ALA A 10 -19.98 20.08 14.08
CA ALA A 10 -19.84 19.12 15.17
C ALA A 10 -21.18 18.88 15.90
N ASP A 11 -21.54 17.59 16.07
CA ASP A 11 -22.51 17.01 17.01
C ASP A 11 -24.02 17.31 16.92
N LYS A 12 -24.53 17.88 15.83
CA LYS A 12 -25.94 17.70 15.44
C LYS A 12 -26.00 17.37 13.95
N SER A 13 -26.93 16.48 13.58
CA SER A 13 -27.16 15.92 12.23
C SER A 13 -26.57 16.81 11.11
N PRO A 14 -25.64 16.31 10.29
CA PRO A 14 -24.88 17.14 9.37
C PRO A 14 -25.83 17.89 8.43
N VAL A 15 -25.81 19.22 8.47
CA VAL A 15 -26.39 20.04 7.40
C VAL A 15 -25.45 19.92 6.21
N CYS A 16 -25.56 18.80 5.51
CA CYS A 16 -24.73 18.48 4.37
C CYS A 16 -25.33 19.21 3.15
N TYR A 17 -24.74 20.33 2.76
CA TYR A 17 -25.00 20.90 1.43
C TYR A 17 -24.35 20.00 0.39
N GLN A 18 -25.09 19.00 -0.08
CA GLN A 18 -24.60 18.03 -1.04
C GLN A 18 -24.65 18.61 -2.45
N ALA A 19 -23.57 19.25 -2.90
CA ALA A 19 -23.35 19.49 -4.32
C ALA A 19 -22.70 18.24 -4.93
N CYS A 20 -23.51 17.29 -5.40
CA CYS A 20 -23.04 16.16 -6.21
C CYS A 20 -22.75 16.63 -7.65
N PRO A 21 -21.50 16.63 -8.16
CA PRO A 21 -21.23 17.12 -9.51
C PRO A 21 -21.22 16.02 -10.58
N PHE A 22 -21.49 14.75 -10.26
CA PHE A 22 -21.30 13.67 -11.26
C PHE A 22 -22.55 13.34 -12.08
N ARG A 23 -22.54 13.79 -13.33
CA ARG A 23 -22.66 12.90 -14.49
C ARG A 23 -21.33 12.98 -15.26
N VAL A 24 -20.43 12.03 -15.06
CA VAL A 24 -19.38 11.76 -16.05
C VAL A 24 -19.90 10.61 -16.90
N SER A 25 -20.24 10.90 -18.16
CA SER A 25 -20.27 9.87 -19.19
C SER A 25 -18.86 9.32 -19.33
N SER A 26 -18.75 8.01 -19.47
CA SER A 26 -17.51 7.22 -19.51
C SER A 26 -16.57 7.51 -20.70
N GLN A 27 -16.59 8.72 -21.26
CA GLN A 27 -15.84 9.08 -22.47
C GLN A 27 -14.83 10.22 -22.31
N VAL A 28 -14.73 10.88 -21.15
CA VAL A 28 -13.64 11.86 -20.90
C VAL A 28 -12.66 11.29 -19.88
N THR A 29 -12.06 10.16 -20.26
CA THR A 29 -10.81 9.67 -19.69
C THR A 29 -9.68 10.13 -20.58
N VAL A 30 -8.61 10.65 -19.99
CA VAL A 30 -7.44 11.29 -20.61
C VAL A 30 -7.67 12.78 -20.88
N VAL A 31 -7.28 13.61 -19.90
CA VAL A 31 -6.82 14.97 -20.20
C VAL A 31 -5.32 14.80 -20.42
N ASP A 32 -4.87 15.19 -21.59
CA ASP A 32 -3.50 15.10 -22.07
C ASP A 32 -2.55 15.83 -21.11
N ASP A 33 -1.51 15.15 -20.62
CA ASP A 33 -0.48 15.72 -19.73
C ASP A 33 0.48 16.66 -20.49
N SER A 34 0.24 16.90 -21.79
CA SER A 34 1.14 17.62 -22.69
C SER A 34 0.75 19.07 -23.02
N ASP A 35 -0.45 19.52 -22.64
CA ASP A 35 -0.84 20.91 -22.88
C ASP A 35 -0.16 21.82 -21.86
N LYS A 36 0.70 22.73 -22.34
CA LYS A 36 1.15 23.89 -21.54
C LYS A 36 -0.10 24.69 -21.18
N PHE A 37 -0.59 24.51 -19.96
CA PHE A 37 -1.83 25.13 -19.52
C PHE A 37 -1.67 26.64 -19.41
N VAL A 38 -2.64 27.36 -19.97
CA VAL A 38 -2.73 28.82 -19.95
C VAL A 38 -2.69 29.29 -18.48
N PRO A 39 -1.82 30.25 -18.12
CA PRO A 39 -1.80 30.81 -16.77
C PRO A 39 -3.20 31.33 -16.43
N PRO A 40 -3.71 31.10 -15.21
CA PRO A 40 -5.03 31.58 -14.85
C PRO A 40 -5.06 33.10 -14.93
N GLU A 41 -6.06 33.62 -15.64
CA GLU A 41 -6.31 35.05 -15.74
C GLU A 41 -6.62 35.59 -14.35
N ASN A 42 -5.80 36.53 -13.86
CA ASN A 42 -6.12 37.30 -12.68
C ASN A 42 -7.29 38.24 -13.01
N PRO A 43 -8.46 38.09 -12.37
CA PRO A 43 -9.62 38.92 -12.67
C PRO A 43 -9.36 40.40 -12.41
N LEU A 44 -8.50 40.72 -11.43
CA LEU A 44 -8.17 42.10 -11.08
C LEU A 44 -7.46 42.81 -12.23
N ASP A 45 -6.63 42.10 -12.99
CA ASP A 45 -5.90 42.64 -14.13
C ASP A 45 -6.84 42.97 -15.30
N GLN A 46 -7.94 42.21 -15.46
CA GLN A 46 -8.98 42.51 -16.46
C GLN A 46 -10.00 43.54 -15.97
N LEU A 47 -10.31 43.58 -14.68
CA LEU A 47 -11.15 44.64 -14.11
C LEU A 47 -10.48 46.01 -14.21
N ALA A 48 -9.16 46.06 -14.13
CA ALA A 48 -8.37 47.26 -14.35
C ALA A 48 -8.26 47.67 -15.82
N SER A 49 -8.30 46.73 -16.78
CA SER A 49 -8.16 47.04 -18.21
C SER A 49 -9.46 47.44 -18.91
N VAL A 50 -10.62 47.24 -18.28
CA VAL A 50 -11.95 47.61 -18.81
C VAL A 50 -12.30 49.09 -18.57
N SER A 51 -11.42 49.87 -17.91
CA SER A 51 -11.68 51.28 -17.55
C SER A 51 -11.63 52.30 -18.70
N ASP A 52 -11.23 51.92 -19.92
CA ASP A 52 -11.02 52.85 -21.05
C ASP A 52 -12.18 52.91 -22.08
N GLY A 53 -13.38 52.43 -21.74
CA GLY A 53 -14.58 52.49 -22.58
C GLY A 53 -15.79 53.15 -21.89
N PRO A 54 -16.81 53.64 -22.64
CA PRO A 54 -17.87 54.46 -22.08
C PRO A 54 -18.75 53.64 -21.13
N ALA A 55 -18.55 53.85 -19.82
CA ALA A 55 -19.42 53.51 -18.69
C ALA A 55 -20.29 52.24 -18.86
N THR A 56 -19.70 51.12 -19.26
CA THR A 56 -20.33 49.80 -19.05
C THR A 56 -19.96 49.34 -17.65
N HIS A 57 -20.97 49.17 -16.80
CA HIS A 57 -20.90 48.77 -15.38
C HIS A 57 -19.63 47.99 -15.04
N ALA A 58 -18.82 48.53 -14.11
CA ALA A 58 -17.70 47.80 -13.54
C ALA A 58 -18.24 46.50 -12.92
N VAL A 59 -18.11 45.40 -13.66
CA VAL A 59 -18.58 44.08 -13.26
C VAL A 59 -17.82 43.75 -11.97
N SER A 60 -18.52 43.50 -10.86
CA SER A 60 -17.82 43.14 -9.63
C SER A 60 -17.00 41.86 -9.86
N THR A 61 -15.87 41.68 -9.15
CA THR A 61 -15.06 40.44 -9.24
C THR A 61 -15.91 39.18 -9.09
N ILE A 62 -16.97 39.26 -8.26
CA ILE A 62 -17.97 38.21 -8.03
C ILE A 62 -18.84 37.95 -9.27
N GLU A 63 -19.32 38.98 -9.97
CA GLU A 63 -20.08 38.81 -11.21
C GLU A 63 -19.20 38.28 -12.35
N TRP A 64 -17.94 38.71 -12.39
CA TRP A 64 -16.94 38.15 -13.30
C TRP A 64 -16.72 36.67 -13.00
N TYR A 65 -16.49 36.31 -11.73
CA TYR A 65 -16.35 34.92 -11.31
C TYR A 65 -17.61 34.09 -11.54
N ARG A 66 -18.81 34.65 -11.33
CA ARG A 66 -20.08 33.97 -11.63
C ARG A 66 -20.19 33.66 -13.13
N SER A 67 -19.88 34.63 -14.00
CA SER A 67 -19.91 34.42 -15.45
C SER A 67 -18.85 33.42 -15.93
N ARG A 68 -17.64 33.45 -15.38
CA ARG A 68 -16.54 32.55 -15.75
C ARG A 68 -16.64 31.15 -15.13
N SER A 69 -17.28 31.00 -13.98
CA SER A 69 -17.46 29.69 -13.33
C SER A 69 -18.21 28.68 -14.20
N HIS A 70 -19.12 29.16 -15.05
CA HIS A 70 -19.85 28.34 -16.01
C HIS A 70 -18.97 27.78 -17.14
N ALA A 71 -17.86 28.44 -17.46
CA ALA A 71 -16.99 28.08 -18.57
C ALA A 71 -15.91 27.05 -18.22
N PHE A 72 -15.50 26.96 -16.94
CA PHE A 72 -14.28 26.24 -16.54
C PHE A 72 -14.43 25.20 -15.43
N GLY A 73 -15.66 24.88 -14.97
CA GLY A 73 -15.83 23.94 -13.86
C GLY A 73 -17.14 23.15 -13.83
N THR A 74 -17.10 22.05 -13.08
CA THR A 74 -18.27 21.19 -12.79
C THR A 74 -19.07 21.70 -11.59
N THR A 75 -18.45 22.46 -10.69
CA THR A 75 -19.08 23.10 -9.53
C THR A 75 -19.45 24.53 -9.88
N ARG A 76 -20.73 24.90 -9.73
CA ARG A 76 -21.16 26.30 -9.93
C ARG A 76 -20.68 27.18 -8.78
N PHE A 77 -20.25 28.41 -9.07
CA PHE A 77 -19.87 29.37 -8.03
C PHE A 77 -21.00 29.64 -7.02
N THR A 78 -22.28 29.59 -7.45
CA THR A 78 -23.42 29.73 -6.55
C THR A 78 -23.46 28.68 -5.44
N CYS A 79 -22.96 27.46 -5.69
CA CYS A 79 -22.83 26.42 -4.67
C CYS A 79 -21.75 26.81 -3.64
N ILE A 80 -20.60 27.31 -4.10
CA ILE A 80 -19.51 27.79 -3.24
C ILE A 80 -19.99 28.98 -2.39
N GLU A 81 -20.67 29.94 -3.01
CA GLU A 81 -21.22 31.12 -2.31
C GLU A 81 -22.26 30.72 -1.25
N SER A 82 -23.15 29.77 -1.56
CA SER A 82 -24.17 29.29 -0.60
C SER A 82 -23.52 28.55 0.57
N LEU A 83 -22.49 27.75 0.29
CA LEU A 83 -21.73 27.00 1.28
C LEU A 83 -21.01 27.95 2.25
N LEU A 84 -20.33 28.96 1.71
CA LEU A 84 -19.64 29.95 2.53
C LEU A 84 -20.63 30.79 3.35
N LYS A 85 -21.79 31.20 2.79
CA LYS A 85 -22.84 31.91 3.55
C LYS A 85 -23.42 31.07 4.68
N ALA A 86 -23.60 29.77 4.45
CA ALA A 86 -24.05 28.86 5.50
C ALA A 86 -23.04 28.78 6.65
N ALA A 87 -21.73 28.80 6.34
CA ALA A 87 -20.67 28.83 7.34
C ALA A 87 -20.68 30.15 8.16
N GLU A 88 -20.97 31.29 7.53
CA GLU A 88 -21.09 32.59 8.22
C GLU A 88 -22.24 32.63 9.24
N LEU A 89 -23.38 32.06 8.87
CA LEU A 89 -24.59 32.05 9.72
C LEU A 89 -24.43 31.18 10.98
N GLN A 90 -23.37 30.37 11.06
CA GLN A 90 -23.13 29.41 12.15
C GLN A 90 -21.86 29.76 12.95
N ALA A 91 -21.71 31.05 13.28
CA ALA A 91 -20.51 31.62 13.90
C ALA A 91 -20.11 31.05 15.28
N SER A 92 -20.94 30.24 15.94
CA SER A 92 -20.64 29.68 17.27
C SER A 92 -20.03 28.28 17.24
N GLU A 93 -19.93 27.63 16.08
CA GLU A 93 -19.46 26.24 15.95
C GLU A 93 -18.15 26.16 15.17
N THR A 94 -17.37 25.09 15.38
CA THR A 94 -16.15 24.84 14.61
C THR A 94 -16.51 24.51 13.17
N ILE A 95 -15.95 25.27 12.23
CA ILE A 95 -16.25 25.15 10.80
C ILE A 95 -15.11 24.39 10.12
N LYS A 96 -15.51 23.40 9.31
CA LYS A 96 -14.62 22.60 8.47
C LYS A 96 -15.03 22.76 7.02
N LEU A 97 -14.14 23.26 6.18
CA LEU A 97 -14.41 23.49 4.75
C LEU A 97 -13.68 22.45 3.91
N ASP A 98 -14.44 21.67 3.15
CA ASP A 98 -13.92 20.72 2.18
C ASP A 98 -14.14 21.24 0.75
N PHE A 99 -13.05 21.72 0.14
CA PHE A 99 -12.97 22.10 -1.26
C PHE A 99 -12.19 21.10 -2.11
N ASN A 100 -12.27 19.81 -1.77
CA ASN A 100 -11.63 18.77 -2.57
C ASN A 100 -12.30 18.64 -3.94
N ARG A 101 -11.50 18.59 -5.01
CA ARG A 101 -11.97 18.45 -6.41
C ARG A 101 -12.99 19.52 -6.82
N CYS A 102 -12.79 20.76 -6.40
CA CYS A 102 -13.69 21.89 -6.64
C CYS A 102 -13.73 22.40 -8.08
N GLY A 103 -12.94 21.83 -8.98
CA GLY A 103 -12.99 22.13 -10.41
C GLY A 103 -11.82 21.49 -11.13
N TYR A 104 -11.85 21.51 -12.46
CA TYR A 104 -10.69 21.14 -13.28
C TYR A 104 -9.66 22.28 -13.35
N THR A 105 -10.09 23.51 -13.07
CA THR A 105 -9.25 24.71 -12.98
C THR A 105 -9.26 25.25 -11.54
N ASN A 106 -8.12 25.79 -11.10
CA ASN A 106 -7.91 26.39 -9.78
C ASN A 106 -8.76 27.62 -9.50
N LEU A 107 -9.43 28.16 -10.52
CA LEU A 107 -10.27 29.33 -10.42
C LEU A 107 -11.29 29.21 -9.30
N HIS A 108 -11.95 28.05 -9.14
CA HIS A 108 -12.95 27.86 -8.09
C HIS A 108 -12.37 27.88 -6.68
N VAL A 109 -11.14 27.38 -6.52
CA VAL A 109 -10.44 27.43 -5.23
C VAL A 109 -10.03 28.87 -4.95
N GLN A 110 -9.46 29.57 -5.93
CA GLN A 110 -9.11 30.98 -5.80
C GLN A 110 -10.31 31.83 -5.41
N ILE A 111 -11.44 31.64 -6.11
CA ILE A 111 -12.70 32.31 -5.78
C ILE A 111 -13.13 32.04 -4.34
N ALA A 112 -13.09 30.79 -3.89
CA ALA A 112 -13.48 30.43 -2.54
C ALA A 112 -12.59 31.12 -1.50
N LEU A 113 -11.27 31.12 -1.71
CA LEU A 113 -10.31 31.77 -0.82
C LEU A 113 -10.46 33.30 -0.83
N ASP A 114 -10.63 33.93 -1.99
CA ASP A 114 -10.91 35.37 -2.12
C ASP A 114 -12.19 35.76 -1.39
N THR A 115 -13.23 34.92 -1.48
CA THR A 115 -14.50 35.15 -0.80
C THR A 115 -14.36 35.03 0.72
N LEU A 116 -13.53 34.09 1.20
CA LEU A 116 -13.20 33.97 2.61
C LEU A 116 -12.51 35.23 3.14
N LEU A 117 -11.47 35.72 2.44
CA LEU A 117 -10.72 36.93 2.83
C LEU A 117 -11.57 38.20 2.85
N ASN A 118 -12.39 38.39 1.81
CA ASN A 118 -13.01 39.68 1.54
C ASN A 118 -14.45 39.82 2.03
N ARG A 119 -15.15 38.71 2.34
CA ARG A 119 -16.61 38.77 2.55
C ARG A 119 -17.13 38.05 3.78
N ILE A 120 -16.75 36.78 3.97
CA ILE A 120 -17.50 35.85 4.84
C ILE A 120 -16.81 35.64 6.20
N ARG A 121 -15.50 35.93 6.30
CA ARG A 121 -14.66 35.94 7.52
C ARG A 121 -15.18 35.09 8.69
N PRO A 122 -15.30 33.76 8.52
CA PRO A 122 -15.81 32.89 9.57
C PRO A 122 -14.86 32.88 10.78
N GLN A 123 -15.34 33.31 11.95
CA GLN A 123 -14.53 33.42 13.17
C GLN A 123 -14.04 32.07 13.73
N CYS A 124 -14.64 30.95 13.30
CA CYS A 124 -14.39 29.61 13.84
C CYS A 124 -13.95 28.60 12.77
N LEU A 125 -13.33 29.06 11.68
CA LEU A 125 -12.78 28.15 10.66
C LEU A 125 -11.54 27.42 11.19
N THR A 126 -11.65 26.10 11.37
CA THR A 126 -10.58 25.27 11.96
C THR A 126 -9.93 24.30 10.99
N GLU A 127 -10.64 23.87 9.94
CA GLU A 127 -10.09 22.93 8.94
C GLU A 127 -10.34 23.39 7.51
N LEU A 128 -9.31 23.31 6.67
CA LEU A 128 -9.39 23.60 5.25
C LEU A 128 -8.79 22.44 4.43
N ARG A 129 -9.60 21.83 3.56
CA ARG A 129 -9.15 20.75 2.64
C ARG A 129 -9.27 21.19 1.19
N LEU A 130 -8.17 21.10 0.44
CA LEU A 130 -8.02 21.52 -0.95
C LEU A 130 -7.44 20.39 -1.82
N CYS A 131 -7.69 19.13 -1.48
CA CYS A 131 -7.09 17.97 -2.15
C CYS A 131 -7.63 17.72 -3.56
N ARG A 132 -6.78 17.22 -4.46
CA ARG A 132 -7.18 16.77 -5.83
C ARG A 132 -7.80 17.87 -6.70
N ASN A 133 -7.29 19.09 -6.60
CA ASN A 133 -7.58 20.24 -7.45
C ASN A 133 -6.59 20.39 -8.63
N ARG A 134 -5.75 19.36 -8.87
CA ARG A 134 -4.78 19.17 -9.97
C ARG A 134 -3.55 20.07 -9.95
N LEU A 135 -3.66 21.37 -9.71
CA LEU A 135 -2.50 22.27 -9.74
C LEU A 135 -2.55 23.23 -8.56
N PHE A 136 -1.41 23.64 -8.04
CA PHE A 136 -1.27 24.78 -7.16
C PHE A 136 -0.20 25.66 -7.80
N ASN A 137 -0.55 26.90 -8.13
CA ASN A 137 0.38 27.83 -8.75
C ASN A 137 0.76 28.94 -7.74
N PRO A 138 1.80 29.74 -8.02
CA PRO A 138 2.31 30.69 -7.03
C PRO A 138 1.26 31.72 -6.60
N SER A 139 0.39 32.17 -7.51
CA SER A 139 -0.69 33.11 -7.19
C SER A 139 -1.71 32.50 -6.21
N LEU A 140 -2.12 31.25 -6.43
CA LEU A 140 -3.02 30.55 -5.50
C LEU A 140 -2.34 30.28 -4.17
N ALA A 141 -1.03 29.99 -4.17
CA ALA A 141 -0.23 29.85 -2.95
C ALA A 141 -0.17 31.13 -2.14
N GLN A 142 -0.05 32.29 -2.78
CA GLN A 142 -0.11 33.59 -2.10
C GLN A 142 -1.50 33.84 -1.50
N VAL A 143 -2.57 33.60 -2.27
CA VAL A 143 -3.94 33.78 -1.76
C VAL A 143 -4.22 32.84 -0.58
N LEU A 144 -3.82 31.57 -0.67
CA LEU A 144 -3.93 30.64 0.46
C LEU A 144 -3.06 31.10 1.63
N GLY A 145 -1.83 31.56 1.38
CA GLY A 145 -0.96 32.09 2.42
C GLY A 145 -1.60 33.24 3.18
N ASN A 146 -2.23 34.18 2.48
CA ASN A 146 -2.97 35.29 3.09
C ASN A 146 -4.16 34.78 3.93
N VAL A 147 -4.88 33.76 3.47
CA VAL A 147 -5.94 33.10 4.26
C VAL A 147 -5.36 32.53 5.55
N LEU A 148 -4.24 31.81 5.50
CA LEU A 148 -3.63 31.20 6.68
C LEU A 148 -3.13 32.24 7.68
N GLN A 149 -2.65 33.39 7.20
CA GLN A 149 -2.17 34.49 8.04
C GLN A 149 -3.32 35.28 8.69
N GLU A 150 -4.43 35.49 7.96
CA GLU A 150 -5.61 36.17 8.51
C GLU A 150 -6.40 35.24 9.47
N PHE A 151 -6.55 33.98 9.10
CA PHE A 151 -7.34 32.99 9.85
C PHE A 151 -6.45 32.08 10.70
N GLN A 152 -5.89 32.65 11.77
CA GLN A 152 -5.05 31.94 12.74
C GLN A 152 -5.78 30.80 13.49
N THR A 153 -7.10 30.68 13.31
CA THR A 153 -7.90 29.59 13.85
C THR A 153 -7.79 28.29 13.04
N ILE A 154 -7.27 28.34 11.80
CA ILE A 154 -7.09 27.16 10.94
C ILE A 154 -5.99 26.29 11.53
N ALA A 155 -6.38 25.17 12.15
CA ALA A 155 -5.47 24.22 12.77
C ALA A 155 -5.07 23.07 11.83
N TYR A 156 -5.88 22.76 10.80
CA TYR A 156 -5.65 21.67 9.86
C TYR A 156 -5.74 22.15 8.42
N LEU A 157 -4.69 21.89 7.65
CA LEU A 157 -4.63 22.16 6.21
C LEU A 157 -4.21 20.90 5.45
N SER A 158 -5.01 20.49 4.46
CA SER A 158 -4.63 19.42 3.53
C SER A 158 -4.71 19.90 2.09
N ILE A 159 -3.60 19.80 1.37
CA ILE A 159 -3.45 20.11 -0.05
C ILE A 159 -2.99 18.87 -0.84
N SER A 160 -3.20 17.68 -0.29
CA SER A 160 -2.71 16.41 -0.86
C SER A 160 -3.25 16.15 -2.28
N PHE A 161 -2.49 15.43 -3.09
CA PHE A 161 -2.82 15.09 -4.48
C PHE A 161 -3.05 16.32 -5.39
N ASN A 162 -2.30 17.39 -5.18
CA ASN A 162 -2.17 18.52 -6.11
C ASN A 162 -0.75 18.57 -6.63
N THR A 163 -0.54 19.00 -7.87
CA THR A 163 0.84 19.26 -8.34
C THR A 163 1.27 20.65 -7.85
N LEU A 164 2.35 20.71 -7.07
CA LEU A 164 2.99 21.96 -6.65
C LEU A 164 4.33 22.13 -7.36
N ASP A 165 4.59 23.32 -7.88
CA ASP A 165 5.97 23.71 -8.22
C ASP A 165 6.75 24.12 -6.96
N ASP A 166 8.07 24.26 -7.10
CA ASP A 166 8.96 24.58 -5.98
C ASP A 166 8.69 25.96 -5.37
N ASP A 167 8.24 26.91 -6.19
CA ASP A 167 7.96 28.29 -5.74
C ASP A 167 6.68 28.30 -4.90
N CYS A 168 5.67 27.52 -5.28
CA CYS A 168 4.42 27.36 -4.55
C CYS A 168 4.66 26.84 -3.13
N ILE A 169 5.41 25.74 -3.00
CA ILE A 169 5.64 25.14 -1.69
C ILE A 169 6.55 26.03 -0.83
N GLY A 170 7.46 26.80 -1.45
CA GLY A 170 8.24 27.84 -0.77
C GLY A 170 7.33 28.93 -0.17
N ILE A 171 6.47 29.54 -1.00
CA ILE A 171 5.50 30.56 -0.57
C ILE A 171 4.58 30.02 0.54
N LEU A 172 4.09 28.79 0.40
CA LEU A 172 3.27 28.16 1.43
C LEU A 172 4.06 27.88 2.71
N GLY A 173 5.33 27.47 2.62
CA GLY A 173 6.19 27.29 3.78
C GLY A 173 6.35 28.59 4.59
N ASP A 174 6.56 29.72 3.91
CA ASP A 174 6.68 31.04 4.53
C ASP A 174 5.35 31.49 5.18
N ALA A 175 4.23 31.20 4.54
CA ALA A 175 2.93 31.49 5.13
C ALA A 175 2.61 30.58 6.33
N LEU A 176 2.90 29.29 6.22
CA LEU A 176 2.66 28.30 7.26
C LEU A 176 3.49 28.54 8.51
N SER A 177 4.73 29.02 8.35
CA SER A 177 5.61 29.34 9.48
C SER A 177 5.04 30.43 10.39
N ASN A 178 4.17 31.30 9.85
CA ASN A 178 3.51 32.39 10.57
C ASN A 178 1.99 32.16 10.75
N SER A 179 1.55 30.90 10.74
CA SER A 179 0.13 30.53 10.86
C SER A 179 -0.16 29.69 12.12
N GLY A 180 -1.43 29.62 12.50
CA GLY A 180 -1.93 28.73 13.56
C GLY A 180 -2.08 27.26 13.16
N VAL A 181 -1.60 26.87 11.97
CA VAL A 181 -1.72 25.50 11.46
C VAL A 181 -0.87 24.55 12.31
N ARG A 182 -1.54 23.54 12.86
CA ARG A 182 -0.91 22.47 13.65
C ARG A 182 -0.67 21.21 12.83
N THR A 183 -1.53 20.91 11.86
CA THR A 183 -1.39 19.73 10.99
C THR A 183 -1.41 20.15 9.53
N PHE A 184 -0.32 19.83 8.83
CA PHE A 184 -0.18 20.07 7.40
C PHE A 184 0.02 18.77 6.61
N GLU A 185 -0.80 18.59 5.58
CA GLU A 185 -0.72 17.43 4.68
C GLU A 185 -0.56 17.84 3.22
N ALA A 186 0.56 17.44 2.61
CA ALA A 186 0.83 17.58 1.18
C ALA A 186 1.39 16.26 0.62
N ASN A 187 0.61 15.19 0.80
CA ASN A 187 0.94 13.87 0.27
C ASN A 187 0.69 13.82 -1.25
N HIS A 188 1.54 13.12 -2.01
CA HIS A 188 1.44 13.00 -3.47
C HIS A 188 1.36 14.36 -4.19
N CYS A 189 2.27 15.26 -3.84
CA CYS A 189 2.25 16.63 -4.34
C CYS A 189 3.32 16.97 -5.38
N GLN A 190 4.14 15.99 -5.75
CA GLN A 190 5.30 16.14 -6.65
C GLN A 190 6.33 17.17 -6.15
N ILE A 191 6.38 17.44 -4.84
CA ILE A 191 7.34 18.37 -4.25
C ILE A 191 8.76 17.83 -4.52
N THR A 192 9.58 18.62 -5.22
CA THR A 192 10.94 18.22 -5.55
C THR A 192 11.89 18.40 -4.37
N ASP A 193 13.13 17.93 -4.51
CA ASP A 193 14.16 18.11 -3.48
C ASP A 193 14.46 19.59 -3.20
N LYS A 194 14.35 20.47 -4.20
CA LYS A 194 14.52 21.92 -4.03
C LYS A 194 13.34 22.51 -3.25
N GLY A 195 12.11 22.22 -3.68
CA GLY A 195 10.90 22.67 -2.99
C GLY A 195 10.84 22.20 -1.54
N GLY A 196 11.21 20.94 -1.29
CA GLY A 196 11.32 20.39 0.06
C GLY A 196 12.34 21.12 0.94
N SER A 197 13.51 21.42 0.40
CA SER A 197 14.54 22.21 1.10
C SER A 197 14.05 23.62 1.47
N LEU A 198 13.38 24.30 0.54
CA LEU A 198 12.77 25.62 0.80
C LEU A 198 11.71 25.54 1.90
N PHE A 199 10.80 24.56 1.79
CA PHE A 199 9.74 24.33 2.77
C PHE A 199 10.27 24.13 4.18
N PHE A 200 11.20 23.19 4.39
CA PHE A 200 11.73 22.91 5.74
C PHE A 200 12.60 24.06 6.28
N THR A 201 13.25 24.82 5.40
CA THR A 201 13.97 26.04 5.81
C THR A 201 13.01 27.09 6.35
N ALA A 202 11.86 27.32 5.69
CA ALA A 202 10.84 28.24 6.16
C ALA A 202 10.17 27.76 7.47
N MET A 203 9.84 26.47 7.55
CA MET A 203 9.16 25.87 8.71
C MET A 203 10.01 25.85 9.99
N THR A 204 11.31 26.10 9.89
CA THR A 204 12.24 26.27 11.04
C THR A 204 11.76 27.33 12.02
N TYR A 205 10.98 28.32 11.56
CA TYR A 205 10.44 29.41 12.38
C TYR A 205 9.00 29.16 12.86
N SER A 206 8.40 28.02 12.55
CA SER A 206 7.01 27.74 12.94
C SER A 206 6.91 27.36 14.41
N ASP A 207 6.10 28.09 15.17
CA ASP A 207 5.86 27.79 16.59
C ASP A 207 4.69 26.81 16.84
N CYS A 208 3.79 26.64 15.85
CA CYS A 208 2.53 25.91 16.03
C CYS A 208 2.48 24.52 15.40
N ILE A 209 3.38 24.18 14.48
CA ILE A 209 3.27 22.95 13.70
C ILE A 209 3.55 21.69 14.55
N GLU A 210 2.55 20.83 14.68
CA GLU A 210 2.61 19.58 15.45
C GLU A 210 2.75 18.35 14.54
N SER A 211 2.23 18.39 13.31
CA SER A 211 2.25 17.27 12.38
C SER A 211 2.47 17.70 10.93
N ILE A 212 3.45 17.07 10.26
CA ILE A 212 3.74 17.27 8.84
C ILE A 212 3.68 15.93 8.11
N GLN A 213 2.88 15.85 7.04
CA GLN A 213 2.82 14.70 6.14
C GLN A 213 3.17 15.08 4.71
N LEU A 214 4.31 14.60 4.23
CA LEU A 214 4.84 14.81 2.88
C LEU A 214 5.13 13.48 2.18
N ASN A 215 4.25 12.50 2.36
CA ASN A 215 4.44 11.17 1.77
C ASN A 215 4.34 11.20 0.24
N TRP A 216 5.10 10.34 -0.43
CA TRP A 216 5.09 10.17 -1.88
C TRP A 216 5.37 11.46 -2.65
N ASN A 217 6.43 12.17 -2.23
CA ASN A 217 7.03 13.30 -2.95
C ASN A 217 8.42 12.91 -3.45
N HIS A 218 9.22 13.87 -3.88
CA HIS A 218 10.55 13.65 -4.44
C HIS A 218 11.64 14.29 -3.56
N LEU A 219 11.48 14.24 -2.24
CA LEU A 219 12.45 14.75 -1.27
C LEU A 219 13.73 13.90 -1.30
N GLY A 220 14.90 14.54 -1.31
CA GLY A 220 16.20 13.89 -1.47
C GLY A 220 17.27 14.49 -0.58
N MET A 221 18.40 14.88 -1.17
CA MET A 221 19.60 15.29 -0.46
C MET A 221 19.43 16.67 0.20
N ALA A 222 19.02 17.68 -0.58
CA ALA A 222 18.84 19.03 -0.08
C ALA A 222 17.74 19.07 1.01
N SER A 223 16.65 18.34 0.79
CA SER A 223 15.56 18.17 1.74
C SER A 223 16.04 17.48 3.02
N GLY A 224 16.82 16.39 2.92
CA GLY A 224 17.33 15.68 4.10
C GLY A 224 18.18 16.56 5.02
N VAL A 225 19.04 17.41 4.44
CA VAL A 225 19.81 18.41 5.18
C VAL A 225 18.91 19.46 5.82
N ALA A 226 17.92 19.98 5.08
CA ALA A 226 16.98 20.98 5.60
C ALA A 226 16.11 20.42 6.73
N ILE A 227 15.61 19.18 6.59
CA ILE A 227 14.85 18.47 7.63
C ILE A 227 15.72 18.28 8.88
N GLY A 228 16.99 17.90 8.73
CA GLY A 228 17.90 17.80 9.87
C GLY A 228 18.04 19.11 10.65
N LYS A 229 18.23 20.23 9.95
CA LYS A 229 18.27 21.57 10.58
C LYS A 229 16.95 21.91 11.26
N PHE A 230 15.83 21.69 10.57
CA PHE A 230 14.49 21.91 11.10
C PHE A 230 14.25 21.12 12.39
N LEU A 231 14.52 19.81 12.40
CA LEU A 231 14.35 18.96 13.58
C LEU A 231 15.27 19.36 14.75
N SER A 232 16.46 19.91 14.47
CA SER A 232 17.39 20.32 15.53
C SER A 232 16.90 21.53 16.34
N VAL A 233 16.02 22.35 15.76
CA VAL A 233 15.49 23.56 16.43
C VAL A 233 14.04 23.46 16.83
N GLN A 234 13.23 22.65 16.11
CA GLN A 234 11.79 22.64 16.26
C GLN A 234 11.35 22.11 17.64
N ARG A 235 10.43 22.84 18.27
CA ARG A 235 9.91 22.62 19.63
C ARG A 235 8.42 22.29 19.70
N SER A 236 7.70 22.26 18.57
CA SER A 236 6.27 21.92 18.53
C SER A 236 5.96 20.62 17.78
N LEU A 237 6.84 20.18 16.88
CA LEU A 237 6.57 19.03 16.01
C LEU A 237 6.60 17.70 16.77
N VAL A 238 5.47 16.98 16.72
CA VAL A 238 5.26 15.68 17.34
C VAL A 238 5.33 14.55 16.31
N GLU A 239 4.82 14.76 15.09
CA GLU A 239 4.74 13.73 14.05
C GLU A 239 5.32 14.20 12.70
N LEU A 240 6.21 13.41 12.12
CA LEU A 240 6.76 13.65 10.79
C LEU A 240 6.63 12.42 9.90
N SER A 241 5.95 12.59 8.76
CA SER A 241 5.72 11.52 7.79
C SER A 241 6.34 11.82 6.43
N LEU A 242 7.30 10.99 6.04
CA LEU A 242 8.14 11.13 4.85
C LEU A 242 8.18 9.82 4.03
N SER A 243 7.16 8.98 4.14
CA SER A 243 7.08 7.71 3.41
C SER A 243 7.18 7.94 1.90
N GLY A 244 7.88 7.07 1.17
CA GLY A 244 7.85 7.10 -0.30
C GLY A 244 8.62 8.28 -0.91
N ASN A 245 9.71 8.73 -0.29
CA ASN A 245 10.61 9.76 -0.81
C ASN A 245 11.96 9.15 -1.23
N HIS A 246 12.90 9.98 -1.66
CA HIS A 246 14.22 9.58 -2.14
C HIS A 246 15.33 9.79 -1.09
N LEU A 247 15.07 9.46 0.17
CA LEU A 247 16.00 9.69 1.29
C LEU A 247 17.14 8.64 1.39
N TYR A 248 17.29 7.75 0.41
CA TYR A 248 18.33 6.71 0.38
C TYR A 248 19.79 7.20 0.27
N PRO A 249 20.15 8.41 -0.23
CA PRO A 249 21.53 8.87 -0.20
C PRO A 249 22.00 9.06 1.25
N GLU A 250 22.74 8.09 1.77
CA GLU A 250 23.06 7.98 3.20
C GLU A 250 23.64 9.27 3.79
N SER A 251 24.87 9.61 3.41
CA SER A 251 25.63 10.71 4.01
C SER A 251 25.07 12.09 3.69
N GLN A 252 24.23 12.22 2.65
CA GLN A 252 23.73 13.49 2.14
C GLN A 252 22.26 13.76 2.43
N SER A 253 21.49 12.76 2.86
CA SER A 253 20.04 12.91 3.09
C SER A 253 19.62 12.39 4.47
N ILE A 254 19.56 11.06 4.64
CA ILE A 254 19.02 10.46 5.88
C ILE A 254 19.94 10.65 7.09
N VAL A 255 21.27 10.66 6.92
CA VAL A 255 22.20 10.88 8.03
C VAL A 255 22.04 12.30 8.61
N PRO A 256 22.06 13.38 7.82
CA PRO A 256 21.72 14.73 8.31
C PRO A 256 20.36 14.80 9.02
N LEU A 257 19.33 14.17 8.46
CA LEU A 257 17.99 14.11 9.06
C LEU A 257 18.04 13.50 10.47
N LEU A 258 18.68 12.34 10.60
CA LEU A 258 18.81 11.64 11.88
C LEU A 258 19.72 12.39 12.86
N GLN A 259 20.75 13.09 12.38
CA GLN A 259 21.57 13.96 13.23
C GLN A 259 20.75 15.09 13.85
N GLY A 260 19.81 15.66 13.10
CA GLY A 260 18.87 16.66 13.60
C GLY A 260 17.96 16.18 14.72
N LEU A 261 17.75 14.87 14.83
CA LEU A 261 16.93 14.26 15.87
C LEU A 261 17.67 14.14 17.22
N ILE A 262 19.00 14.26 17.23
CA ILE A 262 19.80 14.17 18.46
C ILE A 262 19.46 15.35 19.37
N GLY A 263 18.95 15.06 20.57
CA GLY A 263 18.52 16.09 21.52
C GLY A 263 17.14 16.70 21.20
N ASN A 264 16.42 16.18 20.19
CA ASN A 264 15.04 16.57 19.97
C ASN A 264 14.13 15.94 21.04
N GLU A 265 13.37 16.79 21.73
CA GLU A 265 12.55 16.39 22.89
C GLU A 265 11.06 16.24 22.56
N MET A 266 10.64 16.58 21.34
CA MET A 266 9.23 16.75 20.99
C MET A 266 8.73 15.72 19.97
N LEU A 267 9.57 15.32 19.02
CA LEU A 267 9.18 14.37 17.97
C LEU A 267 8.95 12.99 18.59
N GLU A 268 7.70 12.54 18.54
CA GLU A 268 7.28 11.23 19.04
C GLU A 268 7.10 10.21 17.92
N GLY A 269 6.76 10.63 16.71
CA GLY A 269 6.54 9.73 15.57
C GLY A 269 7.31 10.12 14.31
N LEU A 270 8.04 9.16 13.76
CA LEU A 270 8.81 9.31 12.54
C LEU A 270 8.51 8.16 11.57
N GLU A 271 7.95 8.52 10.42
CA GLU A 271 7.56 7.59 9.36
C GLU A 271 8.50 7.74 8.15
N LEU A 272 9.32 6.71 7.93
CA LEU A 272 10.38 6.66 6.91
C LEU A 272 10.22 5.43 6.00
N SER A 273 9.03 4.83 5.92
CA SER A 273 8.82 3.70 5.02
C SER A 273 9.04 4.06 3.55
N TRP A 274 9.31 3.07 2.70
CA TRP A 274 9.45 3.29 1.24
C TRP A 274 10.51 4.34 0.84
N ASN A 275 11.63 4.44 1.56
CA ASN A 275 12.71 5.38 1.25
C ASN A 275 13.98 4.71 0.70
N GLY A 276 13.98 3.39 0.55
CA GLY A 276 15.14 2.63 0.08
C GLY A 276 16.35 2.67 1.03
N LEU A 277 16.12 2.94 2.32
CA LEU A 277 17.16 3.11 3.33
C LEU A 277 17.97 1.81 3.52
N ARG A 278 19.29 1.94 3.56
CA ARG A 278 20.30 0.88 3.76
C ARG A 278 21.66 1.50 4.07
N GLY A 279 22.61 0.68 4.49
CA GLY A 279 24.03 1.00 4.65
C GLY A 279 24.47 1.35 6.07
N GLU A 280 25.79 1.35 6.24
CA GLU A 280 26.45 1.42 7.54
C GLU A 280 26.30 2.80 8.20
N ASP A 281 26.42 3.88 7.42
CA ASP A 281 26.33 5.25 7.93
C ASP A 281 24.93 5.54 8.45
N PHE A 282 23.91 5.08 7.71
CA PHE A 282 22.53 5.10 8.16
C PHE A 282 22.35 4.35 9.49
N GLY A 283 22.86 3.12 9.59
CA GLY A 283 22.78 2.31 10.81
C GLY A 283 23.46 2.98 12.02
N ARG A 284 24.64 3.59 11.82
CA ARG A 284 25.36 4.35 12.85
C ARG A 284 24.59 5.58 13.29
N ALA A 285 23.99 6.31 12.35
CA ALA A 285 23.17 7.47 12.65
C ALA A 285 21.94 7.09 13.50
N LEU A 286 21.24 6.00 13.16
CA LEU A 286 20.11 5.48 13.95
C LEU A 286 20.48 5.16 15.40
N VAL A 287 21.61 4.45 15.60
CA VAL A 287 22.10 4.08 16.94
C VAL A 287 22.43 5.30 17.79
N LYS A 288 22.81 6.42 17.17
CA LYS A 288 23.11 7.67 17.88
C LYS A 288 21.84 8.51 18.13
N ALA A 289 20.97 8.63 17.12
CA ALA A 289 19.84 9.53 17.11
C ALA A 289 18.69 9.07 18.00
N VAL A 290 18.20 7.84 17.79
CA VAL A 290 16.96 7.38 18.45
C VAL A 290 17.08 7.35 19.98
N PRO A 291 18.18 6.85 20.59
CA PRO A 291 18.31 6.86 22.06
C PRO A 291 18.43 8.26 22.68
N GLN A 292 18.85 9.27 21.91
CA GLN A 292 19.01 10.65 22.37
C GLN A 292 17.81 11.53 22.01
N SER A 293 16.69 10.92 21.62
CA SER A 293 15.46 11.60 21.26
C SER A 293 14.31 11.11 22.15
N LYS A 294 13.16 11.78 22.10
CA LYS A 294 11.92 11.30 22.73
C LYS A 294 11.03 10.47 21.80
N LEU A 295 11.61 9.95 20.72
CA LEU A 295 10.88 9.19 19.72
C LEU A 295 10.22 7.95 20.36
N LYS A 296 8.92 7.81 20.11
CA LYS A 296 8.09 6.69 20.58
C LYS A 296 7.73 5.74 19.45
N ARG A 297 7.58 6.23 18.22
CA ARG A 297 7.18 5.43 17.05
C ARG A 297 8.15 5.66 15.91
N LEU A 298 8.74 4.58 15.43
CA LEU A 298 9.62 4.57 14.27
C LEU A 298 9.12 3.55 13.25
N ASN A 299 8.80 4.02 12.05
CA ASN A 299 8.44 3.15 10.94
C ASN A 299 9.53 3.16 9.86
N LEU A 300 10.08 1.98 9.60
CA LEU A 300 11.08 1.70 8.58
C LEU A 300 10.60 0.62 7.59
N GLU A 301 9.29 0.43 7.46
CA GLU A 301 8.71 -0.55 6.55
C GLU A 301 9.12 -0.31 5.08
N HIS A 302 9.22 -1.37 4.28
CA HIS A 302 9.50 -1.30 2.85
C HIS A 302 10.75 -0.47 2.50
N ASN A 303 11.82 -0.65 3.27
CA ASN A 303 13.15 -0.17 2.93
C ASN A 303 14.00 -1.35 2.41
N LEU A 304 15.31 -1.15 2.31
CA LEU A 304 16.24 -2.16 1.83
C LEU A 304 17.14 -2.66 2.97
N LEU A 305 16.56 -2.78 4.16
CA LEU A 305 17.27 -3.24 5.35
C LEU A 305 17.53 -4.74 5.25
N ALA A 306 18.79 -5.14 5.49
CA ALA A 306 19.26 -6.51 5.49
C ALA A 306 19.81 -6.90 6.88
N SER A 307 20.57 -8.00 6.95
CA SER A 307 21.18 -8.47 8.20
C SER A 307 22.21 -7.49 8.78
N GLU A 308 22.89 -6.70 7.93
CA GLU A 308 23.87 -5.70 8.39
C GLU A 308 23.19 -4.58 9.19
N GLU A 309 22.11 -4.00 8.67
CA GLU A 309 21.33 -2.96 9.34
C GLU A 309 20.62 -3.48 10.59
N MET A 310 20.26 -4.78 10.60
CA MET A 310 19.65 -5.39 11.78
C MET A 310 20.54 -5.31 13.01
N MET A 311 21.86 -5.47 12.86
CA MET A 311 22.79 -5.33 13.98
C MET A 311 22.71 -3.93 14.60
N PHE A 312 22.56 -2.89 13.77
CA PHE A 312 22.38 -1.52 14.24
C PHE A 312 21.01 -1.32 14.89
N LEU A 313 19.93 -1.86 14.34
CA LEU A 313 18.60 -1.81 14.95
C LEU A 313 18.58 -2.47 16.34
N VAL A 314 19.22 -3.64 16.49
CA VAL A 314 19.37 -4.32 17.78
C VAL A 314 20.14 -3.46 18.77
N ARG A 315 21.25 -2.84 18.35
CA ARG A 315 22.04 -1.93 19.20
C ARG A 315 21.26 -0.67 19.56
N MET A 316 20.48 -0.13 18.63
CA MET A 316 19.62 1.03 18.85
C MET A 316 18.56 0.70 19.89
N LEU A 317 17.85 -0.42 19.75
CA LEU A 317 16.86 -0.87 20.72
C LEU A 317 17.46 -1.14 22.10
N LYS A 318 18.68 -1.69 22.18
CA LYS A 318 19.34 -1.91 23.49
C LYS A 318 19.64 -0.60 24.24
N LYS A 319 19.75 0.53 23.54
CA LYS A 319 20.06 1.85 24.10
C LYS A 319 18.84 2.76 24.26
N SER A 320 17.80 2.55 23.46
CA SER A 320 16.58 3.34 23.53
C SER A 320 15.77 2.96 24.78
N GLU A 321 15.19 3.96 25.42
CA GLU A 321 14.31 3.77 26.58
C GLU A 321 12.88 4.26 26.31
N THR A 322 12.68 5.07 25.26
CA THR A 322 11.40 5.73 24.95
C THR A 322 10.59 5.03 23.87
N LEU A 323 11.22 4.20 23.03
CA LEU A 323 10.57 3.64 21.85
C LEU A 323 9.48 2.64 22.24
N LEU A 324 8.25 2.92 21.80
CA LEU A 324 7.05 2.11 22.02
C LEU A 324 6.71 1.24 20.82
N GLU A 325 6.94 1.73 19.60
CA GLU A 325 6.61 1.02 18.37
C GLU A 325 7.76 1.06 17.37
N LEU A 326 8.14 -0.12 16.88
CA LEU A 326 9.09 -0.28 15.78
C LEU A 326 8.46 -1.13 14.68
N ARG A 327 8.40 -0.60 13.47
CA ARG A 327 7.86 -1.30 12.29
C ARG A 327 8.95 -1.50 11.25
N LEU A 328 9.13 -2.76 10.84
CA LEU A 328 10.22 -3.24 9.99
C LEU A 328 9.73 -4.11 8.82
N GLY A 329 8.43 -4.27 8.63
CA GLY A 329 7.89 -5.09 7.55
C GLY A 329 8.30 -4.68 6.14
N GLY A 330 8.27 -5.64 5.21
CA GLY A 330 8.69 -5.39 3.82
C GLY A 330 10.20 -5.21 3.61
N ASN A 331 11.02 -5.49 4.63
CA ASN A 331 12.48 -5.59 4.54
C ASN A 331 12.93 -7.07 4.43
N SER A 332 14.20 -7.30 4.08
CA SER A 332 14.73 -8.65 3.82
C SER A 332 15.66 -9.11 4.94
N PHE A 333 15.07 -9.64 6.02
CA PHE A 333 15.83 -10.14 7.16
C PHE A 333 16.02 -11.65 7.11
N GLU A 334 17.22 -12.10 7.47
CA GLU A 334 17.49 -13.51 7.72
C GLU A 334 16.81 -13.98 9.02
N GLU A 335 16.70 -15.30 9.18
CA GLU A 335 16.07 -15.90 10.34
C GLU A 335 16.79 -15.53 11.65
N GLU A 336 18.12 -15.59 11.67
CA GLU A 336 18.93 -15.32 12.87
C GLU A 336 18.76 -13.86 13.34
N SER A 337 18.84 -12.93 12.39
CA SER A 337 18.56 -11.51 12.54
C SER A 337 17.15 -11.27 13.13
N SER A 338 16.14 -11.96 12.61
CA SER A 338 14.76 -11.87 13.07
C SER A 338 14.58 -12.40 14.50
N GLN A 339 15.30 -13.46 14.89
CA GLN A 339 15.26 -13.97 16.26
C GLN A 339 15.93 -13.00 17.24
N GLU A 340 17.06 -12.39 16.88
CA GLU A 340 17.80 -11.48 17.76
C GLU A 340 17.03 -10.19 18.05
N ILE A 341 16.37 -9.62 17.04
CA ILE A 341 15.52 -8.44 17.24
C ILE A 341 14.30 -8.77 18.11
N VAL A 342 13.67 -9.94 17.95
CA VAL A 342 12.57 -10.38 18.84
C VAL A 342 13.06 -10.60 20.26
N ARG A 343 14.24 -11.21 20.46
CA ARG A 343 14.85 -11.39 21.78
C ARG A 343 15.15 -10.06 22.47
N THR A 344 15.57 -9.07 21.71
CA THR A 344 15.88 -7.72 22.20
C THR A 344 14.59 -6.97 22.52
N ALA A 345 13.64 -6.91 21.57
CA ALA A 345 12.32 -6.30 21.73
C ALA A 345 11.51 -6.92 22.88
N GLY A 346 11.60 -8.23 23.05
CA GLY A 346 10.95 -8.97 24.13
C GLY A 346 11.49 -8.63 25.52
N ARG A 347 12.75 -8.18 25.63
CA ARG A 347 13.37 -7.73 26.89
C ARG A 347 13.34 -6.22 27.08
N HIS A 348 13.12 -5.46 26.02
CA HIS A 348 13.00 -4.00 26.07
C HIS A 348 11.86 -3.59 27.00
N THR A 349 12.06 -2.58 27.84
CA THR A 349 11.12 -2.20 28.90
C THR A 349 9.89 -1.49 28.35
N SER A 350 10.07 -0.51 27.46
CA SER A 350 8.99 0.33 26.93
C SER A 350 8.37 -0.16 25.62
N LEU A 351 9.13 -0.83 24.74
CA LEU A 351 8.63 -1.31 23.44
C LEU A 351 7.41 -2.24 23.59
N VAL A 352 6.29 -1.78 23.03
CA VAL A 352 5.00 -2.45 23.01
C VAL A 352 4.83 -3.21 21.70
N LEU A 353 5.16 -2.61 20.56
CA LEU A 353 4.91 -3.19 19.24
C LEU A 353 6.21 -3.39 18.46
N LEU A 354 6.46 -4.62 18.02
CA LEU A 354 7.40 -4.95 16.96
C LEU A 354 6.62 -5.52 15.77
N SER A 355 6.62 -4.81 14.63
CA SER A 355 5.94 -5.26 13.41
C SER A 355 6.96 -5.74 12.36
N PHE A 356 6.83 -6.99 11.93
CA PHE A 356 7.43 -7.49 10.69
C PHE A 356 6.50 -7.25 9.48
N GLY A 357 5.39 -6.54 9.65
CA GLY A 357 4.44 -6.23 8.59
C GLY A 357 3.43 -7.34 8.33
N ARG A 358 2.30 -6.95 7.73
CA ARG A 358 1.15 -7.82 7.47
C ARG A 358 1.41 -8.92 6.42
N PHE A 359 2.51 -8.80 5.67
CA PHE A 359 2.83 -9.68 4.55
C PHE A 359 4.12 -10.50 4.74
N HIS A 360 4.72 -10.44 5.93
CA HIS A 360 5.95 -11.18 6.22
C HIS A 360 5.65 -12.46 7.00
N PHE A 361 6.20 -13.59 6.54
CA PHE A 361 6.13 -14.84 7.26
C PHE A 361 7.41 -15.04 8.07
N VAL A 362 7.26 -15.40 9.35
CA VAL A 362 8.38 -15.68 10.23
C VAL A 362 8.63 -17.19 10.36
N SER A 363 9.83 -17.61 10.73
CA SER A 363 10.09 -19.03 10.99
C SER A 363 9.35 -19.52 12.23
N GLN A 364 9.22 -20.85 12.36
CA GLN A 364 8.62 -21.48 13.55
C GLN A 364 9.38 -21.15 14.84
N ARG A 365 10.71 -20.96 14.76
CA ARG A 365 11.54 -20.58 15.92
C ARG A 365 11.23 -19.16 16.37
N THR A 366 11.17 -18.21 15.44
CA THR A 366 10.84 -16.81 15.72
C THR A 366 9.41 -16.69 16.25
N ALA A 367 8.45 -17.42 15.68
CA ALA A 367 7.07 -17.44 16.17
C ALA A 367 6.97 -17.93 17.62
N LYS A 368 7.67 -19.01 17.97
CA LYS A 368 7.74 -19.52 19.36
C LYS A 368 8.33 -18.47 20.31
N LEU A 369 9.33 -17.71 19.88
CA LEU A 369 9.89 -16.61 20.68
C LEU A 369 8.88 -15.46 20.87
N CYS A 370 8.17 -15.06 19.81
CA CYS A 370 7.11 -14.06 19.90
C CYS A 370 6.02 -14.50 20.89
N GLU A 371 5.56 -15.75 20.80
CA GLU A 371 4.58 -16.30 21.74
C GLU A 371 5.12 -16.35 23.18
N PHE A 372 6.37 -16.76 23.38
CA PHE A 372 7.01 -16.77 24.69
C PHE A 372 6.98 -15.38 25.34
N PHE A 373 7.39 -14.34 24.61
CA PHE A 373 7.37 -12.97 25.13
C PHE A 373 5.96 -12.42 25.31
N LYS A 374 5.01 -12.76 24.44
CA LYS A 374 3.61 -12.39 24.60
C LYS A 374 2.98 -13.01 25.85
N ARG A 375 3.33 -14.26 26.18
CA ARG A 375 2.89 -14.93 27.43
C ARG A 375 3.55 -14.32 28.66
N LYS A 376 4.85 -14.00 28.58
CA LYS A 376 5.61 -13.39 29.69
C LYS A 376 5.19 -11.95 29.96
N THR A 377 4.91 -11.19 28.90
CA THR A 377 4.56 -9.77 28.96
C THR A 377 3.39 -9.50 28.00
N PRO A 378 2.14 -9.59 28.48
CA PRO A 378 0.94 -9.48 27.65
C PRO A 378 0.77 -8.15 26.92
N SER A 379 1.42 -7.07 27.38
CA SER A 379 1.42 -5.79 26.68
C SER A 379 2.19 -5.84 25.36
N LYS A 380 3.14 -6.78 25.18
CA LYS A 380 3.94 -6.88 23.97
C LYS A 380 3.15 -7.50 22.82
N GLN A 381 3.22 -6.84 21.67
CA GLN A 381 2.59 -7.23 20.43
C GLN A 381 3.65 -7.43 19.35
N PHE A 382 3.55 -8.58 18.69
CA PHE A 382 4.36 -8.93 17.53
C PHE A 382 3.43 -9.12 16.34
N THR A 383 3.64 -8.36 15.25
CA THR A 383 2.81 -8.44 14.04
C THR A 383 3.59 -9.10 12.91
N TYR A 384 3.01 -10.15 12.32
CA TYR A 384 3.51 -10.87 11.15
C TYR A 384 2.34 -11.58 10.46
N GLN A 385 2.48 -11.93 9.17
CA GLN A 385 1.42 -12.59 8.39
C GLN A 385 1.10 -14.00 8.91
N GLY A 386 2.15 -14.77 9.21
CA GLY A 386 2.02 -16.16 9.61
C GLY A 386 3.39 -16.82 9.84
N VAL A 387 3.36 -18.13 10.05
CA VAL A 387 4.56 -18.93 10.30
C VAL A 387 4.88 -19.76 9.06
N LEU A 388 6.09 -19.61 8.52
CA LEU A 388 6.59 -20.42 7.42
C LEU A 388 6.54 -21.90 7.79
N LEU A 389 6.04 -22.73 6.87
CA LEU A 389 6.02 -24.20 6.98
C LEU A 389 5.23 -24.73 8.19
N ALA A 390 4.29 -23.97 8.76
CA ALA A 390 3.43 -24.46 9.85
C ALA A 390 2.63 -25.72 9.48
N ASN A 391 2.36 -25.89 8.17
CA ASN A 391 1.86 -27.12 7.56
C ASN A 391 2.86 -27.56 6.50
N PRO A 392 3.86 -28.40 6.82
CA PRO A 392 4.75 -28.93 5.79
C PRO A 392 3.92 -29.65 4.72
N PRO A 393 4.35 -29.61 3.44
CA PRO A 393 3.68 -30.39 2.40
C PRO A 393 3.57 -31.84 2.88
N ARG A 394 2.34 -32.39 2.87
CA ARG A 394 2.12 -33.77 3.27
C ARG A 394 3.06 -34.65 2.42
N PRO A 395 3.74 -35.65 3.01
CA PRO A 395 4.58 -36.55 2.24
C PRO A 395 3.74 -37.13 1.10
N VAL A 396 4.19 -36.90 -0.13
CA VAL A 396 3.48 -37.35 -1.32
C VAL A 396 3.84 -38.80 -1.55
N ASP A 397 2.88 -39.71 -1.42
CA ASP A 397 3.05 -41.10 -1.80
C ASP A 397 3.13 -41.19 -3.34
N LEU A 398 4.36 -41.21 -3.87
CA LEU A 398 4.66 -41.23 -5.30
C LEU A 398 4.00 -42.44 -6.01
N GLN A 399 4.05 -43.61 -5.37
CA GLN A 399 3.44 -44.83 -5.91
C GLN A 399 1.93 -44.66 -6.05
N GLU A 400 1.27 -44.15 -5.02
CA GLU A 400 -0.18 -43.87 -5.05
C GLU A 400 -0.55 -42.82 -6.10
N MET A 401 0.20 -41.72 -6.16
CA MET A 401 -0.03 -40.63 -7.11
C MET A 401 0.06 -41.12 -8.56
N LEU A 402 1.08 -41.92 -8.89
CA LEU A 402 1.26 -42.48 -10.22
C LEU A 402 0.15 -43.47 -10.58
N LEU A 403 -0.29 -44.31 -9.63
CA LEU A 403 -1.40 -45.24 -9.81
C LEU A 403 -2.74 -44.52 -10.05
N GLU A 404 -3.05 -43.46 -9.29
CA GLU A 404 -4.24 -42.62 -9.51
C GLU A 404 -4.21 -41.94 -10.88
N ARG A 405 -3.01 -41.48 -11.30
CA ARG A 405 -2.84 -40.88 -12.62
C ARG A 405 -3.09 -41.90 -13.73
N CYS A 406 -2.59 -43.12 -13.60
CA CYS A 406 -2.84 -44.23 -14.53
C CYS A 406 -4.34 -44.56 -14.62
N ARG A 407 -5.02 -44.68 -13.47
CA ARG A 407 -6.47 -44.92 -13.38
C ARG A 407 -7.27 -43.84 -14.10
N PHE A 408 -6.98 -42.57 -13.81
CA PHE A 408 -7.65 -41.45 -14.44
C PHE A 408 -7.49 -41.45 -15.96
N LEU A 409 -6.25 -41.62 -16.45
CA LEU A 409 -5.96 -41.59 -17.89
C LEU A 409 -6.57 -42.77 -18.64
N ALA A 410 -6.59 -43.97 -18.04
CA ALA A 410 -7.18 -45.15 -18.65
C ALA A 410 -8.72 -45.05 -18.79
N MET A 411 -9.38 -44.25 -17.94
CA MET A 411 -10.83 -43.99 -17.98
C MET A 411 -11.22 -42.69 -18.72
N LYS A 412 -10.26 -41.82 -19.03
CA LYS A 412 -10.44 -40.53 -19.72
C LYS A 412 -11.04 -40.62 -21.15
N PRO A 413 -10.81 -41.67 -21.97
CA PRO A 413 -11.35 -41.72 -23.34
C PRO A 413 -12.88 -41.62 -23.40
N LYS A 414 -13.41 -40.82 -24.33
CA LYS A 414 -14.87 -40.62 -24.49
C LYS A 414 -15.61 -41.89 -24.96
N LYS A 415 -14.99 -42.72 -25.80
CA LYS A 415 -15.60 -43.95 -26.34
C LYS A 415 -15.47 -45.09 -25.33
N ALA A 416 -16.58 -45.71 -24.93
CA ALA A 416 -16.61 -46.79 -23.93
C ALA A 416 -15.64 -47.94 -24.24
N LYS A 417 -15.53 -48.34 -25.51
CA LYS A 417 -14.59 -49.39 -25.97
C LYS A 417 -13.09 -49.09 -25.77
N LEU A 418 -12.74 -47.84 -25.50
CA LEU A 418 -11.37 -47.40 -25.26
C LEU A 418 -11.07 -47.16 -23.77
N LYS A 419 -12.08 -47.19 -22.91
CA LYS A 419 -11.89 -47.11 -21.46
C LYS A 419 -11.37 -48.46 -20.97
N ARG A 420 -10.32 -48.42 -20.16
CA ARG A 420 -9.71 -49.61 -19.57
C ARG A 420 -9.65 -49.40 -18.06
N ASP A 421 -10.20 -50.34 -17.31
CA ASP A 421 -10.06 -50.31 -15.85
C ASP A 421 -8.70 -50.88 -15.46
N VAL A 422 -7.85 -50.05 -14.86
CA VAL A 422 -6.51 -50.45 -14.39
C VAL A 422 -6.60 -51.56 -13.35
N GLY A 423 -7.70 -51.65 -12.60
CA GLY A 423 -7.91 -52.73 -11.63
C GLY A 423 -7.88 -54.12 -12.26
N HIS A 424 -8.34 -54.29 -13.51
CA HIS A 424 -8.24 -55.58 -14.20
C HIS A 424 -6.79 -56.00 -14.50
N LEU A 425 -5.91 -55.03 -14.79
CA LEU A 425 -4.48 -55.28 -14.95
C LEU A 425 -3.84 -55.66 -13.60
N MET A 426 -4.24 -54.99 -12.52
CA MET A 426 -3.75 -55.29 -11.18
C MET A 426 -4.21 -56.67 -10.69
N LEU A 427 -5.43 -57.10 -11.03
CA LEU A 427 -5.90 -58.46 -10.78
C LEU A 427 -5.09 -59.51 -11.56
N GLN A 428 -4.70 -59.20 -12.81
CA GLN A 428 -3.82 -60.08 -13.59
C GLN A 428 -2.44 -60.22 -12.92
N PHE A 429 -1.85 -59.11 -12.48
CA PHE A 429 -0.57 -59.13 -11.76
C PHE A 429 -0.66 -59.85 -10.41
N LYS A 430 -1.75 -59.68 -9.66
CA LYS A 430 -1.99 -60.41 -8.40
C LYS A 430 -2.14 -61.92 -8.61
N GLY A 431 -2.66 -62.36 -9.76
CA GLY A 431 -2.88 -63.76 -10.10
C GLY A 431 -1.69 -64.50 -10.72
N GLN A 432 -0.57 -63.82 -10.97
CA GLN A 432 0.63 -64.43 -11.54
C GLN A 432 1.47 -65.16 -10.46
N GLN A 433 2.06 -66.31 -10.82
CA GLN A 433 2.98 -67.06 -9.93
C GLN A 433 4.27 -66.28 -9.63
N ASN A 434 4.71 -65.42 -10.56
CA ASN A 434 5.84 -64.51 -10.37
C ASN A 434 5.31 -63.07 -10.16
N ALA A 435 5.50 -62.55 -8.95
CA ALA A 435 5.12 -61.18 -8.57
C ALA A 435 6.11 -60.10 -9.04
N VAL A 436 7.20 -60.51 -9.70
CA VAL A 436 8.26 -59.62 -10.18
C VAL A 436 8.48 -59.87 -11.67
N LEU A 437 8.35 -58.82 -12.47
CA LEU A 437 8.50 -58.87 -13.93
C LEU A 437 9.75 -58.10 -14.36
N THR A 438 10.38 -58.51 -15.47
CA THR A 438 11.37 -57.65 -16.15
C THR A 438 10.69 -56.40 -16.69
N ARG A 439 11.44 -55.30 -16.85
CA ARG A 439 10.87 -54.06 -17.43
C ARG A 439 10.27 -54.29 -18.82
N ASP A 440 10.86 -55.15 -19.65
CA ASP A 440 10.33 -55.46 -20.99
C ASP A 440 9.02 -56.27 -20.93
N GLU A 441 8.92 -57.24 -20.02
CA GLU A 441 7.67 -57.97 -19.76
C GLU A 441 6.57 -57.04 -19.24
N PHE A 442 6.92 -56.11 -18.34
CA PHE A 442 5.98 -55.11 -17.83
C PHE A 442 5.46 -54.20 -18.96
N LEU A 443 6.35 -53.74 -19.84
CA LEU A 443 5.98 -52.94 -21.00
C LEU A 443 5.10 -53.71 -21.98
N LEU A 444 5.37 -55.00 -22.17
CA LEU A 444 4.54 -55.87 -23.00
C LEU A 444 3.14 -56.01 -22.39
N ALA A 445 3.04 -56.22 -21.07
CA ALA A 445 1.77 -56.29 -20.35
C ALA A 445 0.97 -54.98 -20.47
N MET A 446 1.64 -53.82 -20.32
CA MET A 446 1.02 -52.50 -20.50
C MET A 446 0.53 -52.28 -21.94
N LYS A 447 1.29 -52.75 -22.93
CA LYS A 447 0.89 -52.68 -24.35
C LYS A 447 -0.30 -53.59 -24.64
N GLN A 448 -0.34 -54.80 -24.07
CA GLN A 448 -1.47 -55.73 -24.19
C GLN A 448 -2.74 -55.21 -23.51
N PHE A 449 -2.60 -54.55 -22.35
CA PHE A 449 -3.70 -53.90 -21.66
C PHE A 449 -4.37 -52.81 -22.53
N GLY A 450 -3.58 -52.12 -23.36
CA GLY A 450 -4.09 -51.25 -24.42
C GLY A 450 -4.71 -49.95 -23.92
N ALA A 451 -4.33 -49.49 -22.72
CA ALA A 451 -4.63 -48.14 -22.24
C ALA A 451 -3.68 -47.12 -22.87
N LYS A 452 -4.19 -45.93 -23.19
CA LYS A 452 -3.38 -44.81 -23.70
C LYS A 452 -2.67 -44.12 -22.55
N LEU A 453 -1.52 -44.66 -22.16
CA LEU A 453 -0.65 -44.10 -21.12
C LEU A 453 0.67 -43.65 -21.74
N ASP A 454 1.15 -42.48 -21.34
CA ASP A 454 2.39 -41.90 -21.88
C ASP A 454 3.60 -42.68 -21.39
N ARG A 455 4.63 -42.79 -22.24
CA ARG A 455 5.82 -43.61 -21.94
C ARG A 455 6.53 -43.17 -20.66
N ALA A 456 6.69 -41.86 -20.45
CA ALA A 456 7.31 -41.30 -19.25
C ALA A 456 6.56 -41.68 -17.96
N LEU A 457 5.22 -41.78 -18.00
CA LEU A 457 4.42 -42.20 -16.86
C LEU A 457 4.64 -43.69 -16.54
N ILE A 458 4.74 -44.52 -17.58
CA ILE A 458 5.01 -45.95 -17.42
C ILE A 458 6.42 -46.16 -16.85
N ASP A 459 7.43 -45.44 -17.36
CA ASP A 459 8.79 -45.51 -16.85
C ASP A 459 8.87 -45.05 -15.37
N ALA A 460 8.21 -43.95 -15.02
CA ALA A 460 8.11 -43.49 -13.64
C ALA A 460 7.39 -44.50 -12.72
N LEU A 461 6.36 -45.19 -13.22
CA LEU A 461 5.67 -46.24 -12.48
C LEU A 461 6.57 -47.45 -12.24
N MET A 462 7.36 -47.86 -13.25
CA MET A 462 8.34 -48.93 -13.10
C MET A 462 9.45 -48.57 -12.10
N ASP A 463 9.88 -47.30 -12.07
CA ASP A 463 10.87 -46.82 -11.11
C ASP A 463 10.32 -46.76 -9.67
N ALA A 464 9.06 -46.33 -9.52
CA ALA A 464 8.40 -46.25 -8.22
C ALA A 464 8.16 -47.63 -7.57
N PHE A 465 8.10 -48.69 -8.37
CA PHE A 465 7.91 -50.08 -7.92
C PHE A 465 9.10 -50.98 -8.30
N ALA A 466 10.32 -50.45 -8.33
CA ALA A 466 11.51 -51.24 -8.66
C ALA A 466 11.82 -52.29 -7.58
N ALA A 467 12.02 -53.56 -7.99
CA ALA A 467 12.37 -54.65 -7.07
C ALA A 467 13.89 -54.86 -7.00
N GLN A 468 14.50 -55.17 -8.15
CA GLN A 468 15.94 -55.33 -8.37
C GLN A 468 16.30 -54.64 -9.69
N LYS A 469 17.59 -54.46 -10.00
CA LYS A 469 18.02 -53.75 -11.21
C LYS A 469 17.42 -54.39 -12.47
N GLY A 470 16.52 -53.67 -13.15
CA GLY A 470 15.83 -54.16 -14.36
C GLY A 470 14.51 -54.89 -14.13
N TYR A 471 14.02 -54.97 -12.88
CA TYR A 471 12.80 -55.67 -12.50
C TYR A 471 11.81 -54.76 -11.75
N VAL A 472 10.52 -55.03 -11.91
CA VAL A 472 9.38 -54.29 -11.34
C VAL A 472 8.56 -55.23 -10.46
N ASP A 473 8.28 -54.83 -9.22
CA ASP A 473 7.41 -55.55 -8.28
C ASP A 473 5.94 -55.25 -8.60
N THR A 474 5.35 -56.11 -9.43
CA THR A 474 3.94 -55.99 -9.82
C THR A 474 3.00 -56.51 -8.74
N GLY A 475 3.47 -57.36 -7.82
CA GLY A 475 2.71 -57.83 -6.66
C GLY A 475 2.40 -56.69 -5.70
N THR A 476 3.44 -55.99 -5.23
CA THR A 476 3.29 -54.83 -4.34
C THR A 476 2.49 -53.71 -5.02
N MET A 477 2.68 -53.51 -6.33
CA MET A 477 1.89 -52.57 -7.14
C MET A 477 0.40 -52.92 -7.13
N ALA A 478 0.07 -54.20 -7.36
CA ALA A 478 -1.30 -54.67 -7.38
C ALA A 478 -1.97 -54.59 -6.01
N GLU A 479 -1.28 -54.99 -4.94
CA GLU A 479 -1.79 -54.90 -3.57
C GLU A 479 -2.09 -53.45 -3.16
N LYS A 480 -1.15 -52.54 -3.45
CA LYS A 480 -1.32 -51.11 -3.15
C LYS A 480 -2.47 -50.47 -3.93
N TYR A 481 -2.68 -50.86 -5.19
CA TYR A 481 -3.83 -50.38 -5.96
C TYR A 481 -5.16 -50.95 -5.45
N LEU A 482 -5.25 -52.27 -5.30
CA LEU A 482 -6.50 -52.98 -5.01
C LEU A 482 -6.99 -52.77 -3.57
N SER A 483 -6.09 -52.51 -2.62
CA SER A 483 -6.47 -52.14 -1.24
C SER A 483 -7.26 -50.82 -1.18
N ARG A 484 -6.98 -49.90 -2.09
CA ARG A 484 -7.66 -48.60 -2.17
C ARG A 484 -8.81 -48.57 -3.18
N HIS A 485 -8.67 -49.30 -4.29
CA HIS A 485 -9.68 -49.41 -5.35
C HIS A 485 -10.03 -50.89 -5.59
N PRO A 486 -10.88 -51.50 -4.74
CA PRO A 486 -11.38 -52.85 -4.97
C PRO A 486 -12.06 -52.91 -6.35
N THR A 487 -11.65 -53.88 -7.17
CA THR A 487 -12.14 -54.04 -8.55
C THR A 487 -12.66 -55.46 -8.73
N ASP A 488 -13.83 -55.60 -9.33
CA ASP A 488 -14.41 -56.91 -9.64
C ASP A 488 -13.74 -57.53 -10.89
N PRO A 489 -13.68 -58.87 -11.01
CA PRO A 489 -13.19 -59.52 -12.21
C PRO A 489 -14.05 -59.18 -13.44
N PRO A 490 -13.47 -59.08 -14.65
CA PRO A 490 -14.22 -58.76 -15.85
C PRO A 490 -15.29 -59.83 -16.15
N GLU A 491 -16.53 -59.40 -16.39
CA GLU A 491 -17.63 -60.30 -16.76
C GLU A 491 -17.31 -61.05 -18.07
N LYS A 492 -17.50 -62.38 -18.08
CA LYS A 492 -17.34 -63.19 -19.29
C LYS A 492 -18.42 -62.78 -20.30
N ALA A 493 -18.00 -62.32 -21.48
CA ALA A 493 -18.93 -61.93 -22.54
C ALA A 493 -19.93 -63.06 -22.87
N PRO A 494 -21.23 -62.78 -23.04
CA PRO A 494 -22.21 -63.79 -23.41
C PRO A 494 -21.88 -64.37 -24.79
N LYS A 495 -21.88 -65.70 -24.90
CA LYS A 495 -21.64 -66.42 -26.17
C LYS A 495 -22.69 -66.00 -27.20
N ALA A 496 -22.26 -65.38 -28.29
CA ALA A 496 -23.15 -64.96 -29.37
C ALA A 496 -23.85 -66.17 -30.02
N THR A 497 -25.15 -66.31 -29.81
CA THR A 497 -26.01 -67.21 -30.57
C THR A 497 -26.19 -66.68 -31.99
N LYS A 498 -25.69 -67.42 -32.99
CA LYS A 498 -25.93 -67.16 -34.42
C LYS A 498 -27.42 -67.29 -34.73
N GLY A 499 -28.13 -66.17 -34.84
CA GLY A 499 -29.50 -66.13 -35.35
C GLY A 499 -29.52 -66.35 -36.86
N LYS A 500 -30.12 -67.46 -37.31
CA LYS A 500 -30.48 -67.70 -38.72
C LYS A 500 -31.46 -66.61 -39.17
N SER A 501 -31.16 -65.94 -40.28
CA SER A 501 -32.12 -65.07 -40.96
C SER A 501 -33.26 -65.91 -41.53
N ASN A 502 -34.49 -65.63 -41.09
CA ASN A 502 -35.67 -66.15 -41.76
C ASN A 502 -36.27 -65.02 -42.60
N LYS A 503 -36.13 -65.16 -43.92
CA LYS A 503 -36.93 -64.47 -44.93
C LYS A 503 -38.41 -64.88 -44.77
N LYS A 504 -39.31 -63.91 -44.65
CA LYS A 504 -40.70 -63.96 -45.16
C LYS A 504 -41.05 -62.52 -45.57
N LYS A 505 -41.06 -62.25 -46.87
CA LYS A 505 -42.19 -62.28 -47.81
C LYS A 505 -43.07 -61.05 -47.66
#